data_AF-A0A3A6N1T8-F1
#
_entry.id   AF-A0A3A6N1T8-F1
#
_cell.length_a   1.000
_cell.length_b   1.000
_cell.length_c   1.000
_cell.angle_alpha   90.00
_cell.angle_beta   90.00
_cell.angle_gamma   90.00
#
_symmetry.space_group_name_H-M   'P 1'
#
loop_
_entity.id
_entity.type
_entity.pdbx_description
1 polymer ?
#
loop_
_entity_poly.entity_id
_entity_poly.type
_entity_poly.pdbx_seq_one_letter_code
_entity_poly.pdbx_strand_id
1 'polypeptide(L)'
;MGAKGDRAAKEPLAKDLYAQGNTLTEISERLDVSVTSLSKWKSESKRPSSDLDEWDLARQGHRAFVDELRAMFKEQLTYVKGLRPSERDSAVMDTLSKTAAIVRKWDDIERAEAAKAQEVAPEIDRPALFLGNLEWLAIKLRDLDPEGLKVLARNFDALIIQFKSEFANSK
;
A
#
# COMPACT_ATOMS: atom_id res chain seq x y z
N MET A 1 -13.69 17.61 -20.64
CA MET A 1 -14.70 16.64 -20.15
C MET A 1 -14.84 15.57 -21.22
N GLY A 2 -14.34 14.35 -20.95
CA GLY A 2 -14.40 13.24 -21.91
C GLY A 2 -15.84 12.81 -22.18
N ALA A 3 -16.14 12.53 -23.44
CA ALA A 3 -17.48 12.17 -23.88
C ALA A 3 -17.91 10.84 -23.24
N LYS A 4 -19.22 10.61 -23.04
CA LYS A 4 -19.76 9.35 -22.48
C LYS A 4 -19.26 8.07 -23.20
N GLY A 5 -18.77 8.19 -24.44
CA GLY A 5 -18.13 7.10 -25.19
C GLY A 5 -16.70 6.74 -24.73
N ASP A 6 -15.94 7.68 -24.19
CA ASP A 6 -14.57 7.42 -23.71
C ASP A 6 -14.56 6.51 -22.50
N ARG A 7 -15.57 6.63 -21.63
CA ARG A 7 -15.68 5.78 -20.44
C ARG A 7 -15.84 4.31 -20.82
N ALA A 8 -16.79 3.97 -21.69
CA ALA A 8 -17.07 2.58 -22.03
C ALA A 8 -15.85 1.85 -22.63
N ALA A 9 -14.98 2.57 -23.34
CA ALA A 9 -13.74 2.03 -23.90
C ALA A 9 -12.58 2.00 -22.88
N LYS A 10 -12.41 3.06 -22.08
CA LYS A 10 -11.25 3.23 -21.20
C LYS A 10 -11.44 2.62 -19.80
N GLU A 11 -12.67 2.48 -19.31
CA GLU A 11 -12.96 1.95 -17.97
C GLU A 11 -12.55 0.47 -17.80
N PRO A 12 -12.81 -0.46 -18.75
CA PRO A 12 -12.30 -1.82 -18.66
C PRO A 12 -10.76 -1.88 -18.62
N LEU A 13 -10.11 -1.09 -19.49
CA LEU A 13 -8.65 -1.01 -19.53
C LEU A 13 -8.07 -0.41 -18.24
N ALA A 14 -8.73 0.61 -17.68
CA ALA A 14 -8.33 1.21 -16.41
C ALA A 14 -8.48 0.22 -15.25
N LYS A 15 -9.56 -0.56 -15.23
CA LYS A 15 -9.81 -1.62 -14.24
C LYS A 15 -8.74 -2.71 -14.32
N ASP A 16 -8.37 -3.15 -15.52
CA ASP A 16 -7.29 -4.12 -15.73
C ASP A 16 -5.94 -3.57 -15.27
N LEU A 17 -5.59 -2.34 -15.62
CA LEU A 17 -4.36 -1.70 -15.16
C LEU A 17 -4.34 -1.53 -13.63
N TYR A 18 -5.49 -1.20 -13.03
CA TYR A 18 -5.63 -1.12 -11.57
C TYR A 18 -5.46 -2.48 -10.91
N ALA A 19 -6.01 -3.54 -11.50
CA ALA A 19 -5.85 -4.91 -11.01
C ALA A 19 -4.38 -5.36 -11.06
N GLN A 20 -3.62 -4.87 -12.04
CA GLN A 20 -2.18 -5.09 -12.18
C GLN A 20 -1.31 -4.26 -11.22
N GLY A 21 -1.91 -3.49 -10.30
CA GLY A 21 -1.19 -2.71 -9.29
C GLY A 21 -0.81 -1.28 -9.70
N ASN A 22 -1.27 -0.79 -10.85
CA ASN A 22 -1.05 0.61 -11.21
C ASN A 22 -1.90 1.53 -10.31
N THR A 23 -1.35 2.69 -9.98
CA THR A 23 -2.05 3.76 -9.25
C THR A 23 -2.98 4.53 -10.18
N LEU A 24 -3.98 5.22 -9.62
CA LEU A 24 -4.89 6.05 -10.44
C LEU A 24 -4.13 7.16 -11.20
N THR A 25 -3.01 7.65 -10.66
CA THR A 25 -2.14 8.63 -11.32
C THR A 25 -1.46 8.04 -12.55
N GLU A 26 -0.83 6.87 -12.44
CA GLU A 26 -0.19 6.21 -13.58
C GLU A 26 -1.20 5.82 -14.67
N ILE A 27 -2.40 5.37 -14.26
CA ILE A 27 -3.49 5.07 -15.19
C ILE A 27 -3.97 6.35 -15.88
N SER A 28 -4.01 7.48 -15.16
CA SER A 28 -4.42 8.77 -15.72
C SER A 28 -3.51 9.22 -16.86
N GLU A 29 -2.20 9.08 -16.66
CA GLU A 29 -1.18 9.43 -17.66
C GLU A 29 -1.25 8.50 -18.87
N ARG A 30 -1.46 7.20 -18.63
CA ARG A 30 -1.44 6.18 -19.67
C ARG A 30 -2.69 6.21 -20.56
N LEU A 31 -3.85 6.51 -19.98
CA LEU A 31 -5.13 6.51 -20.70
C LEU A 31 -5.61 7.91 -21.09
N ASP A 32 -4.88 8.96 -20.70
CA ASP A 32 -5.27 10.36 -20.87
C ASP A 32 -6.69 10.59 -20.31
N VAL A 33 -6.87 10.27 -19.02
CA VAL A 33 -8.12 10.43 -18.27
C VAL A 33 -7.79 11.03 -16.92
N SER A 34 -8.51 12.07 -16.47
CA SER A 34 -8.20 12.67 -15.16
C SER A 34 -8.35 11.69 -13.99
N VAL A 35 -7.47 11.80 -12.99
CA VAL A 35 -7.54 11.00 -11.74
C VAL A 35 -8.91 11.13 -11.06
N THR A 36 -9.50 12.32 -11.10
CA THR A 36 -10.86 12.58 -10.59
C THR A 36 -11.94 11.77 -11.31
N SER A 37 -11.80 11.56 -12.63
CA SER A 37 -12.73 10.75 -13.41
C SER A 37 -12.57 9.26 -13.08
N LEU A 38 -11.34 8.78 -12.95
CA LEU A 38 -11.05 7.40 -12.54
C LEU A 38 -11.57 7.09 -11.13
N SER A 39 -11.36 8.00 -10.18
CA SER A 39 -11.88 7.88 -8.81
C SER A 39 -13.41 7.81 -8.78
N LYS A 40 -14.08 8.61 -9.63
CA LYS A 40 -15.53 8.57 -9.81
C LYS A 40 -16.01 7.23 -10.41
N TRP A 41 -15.32 6.70 -11.43
CA TRP A 41 -15.68 5.41 -12.02
C TRP A 41 -15.53 4.27 -11.00
N LYS A 42 -14.44 4.29 -10.23
CA LYS A 42 -14.21 3.34 -9.14
C LYS A 42 -15.33 3.40 -8.10
N SER A 43 -15.68 4.59 -7.60
CA SER A 43 -16.73 4.73 -6.58
C SER A 43 -18.14 4.37 -7.07
N GLU A 44 -18.45 4.65 -8.34
CA GLU A 44 -19.71 4.24 -8.96
C GLU A 44 -19.84 2.72 -9.15
N SER A 45 -18.72 1.99 -9.20
CA SER A 45 -18.73 0.53 -9.28
C SER A 45 -19.02 -0.16 -7.93
N LYS A 46 -19.08 0.59 -6.83
CA LYS A 46 -19.37 0.05 -5.50
C LYS A 46 -20.85 -0.33 -5.37
N ARG A 47 -21.13 -1.59 -5.03
CA ARG A 47 -22.50 -2.05 -4.75
C ARG A 47 -22.92 -1.58 -3.35
N PRO A 48 -24.18 -1.16 -3.14
CA PRO A 48 -24.64 -0.66 -1.84
C PRO A 48 -24.45 -1.64 -0.66
N SER A 49 -24.42 -2.94 -0.95
CA SER A 49 -24.27 -4.02 0.04
C SER A 49 -22.85 -4.56 0.18
N SER A 50 -21.85 -3.97 -0.50
CA SER A 50 -20.48 -4.47 -0.50
C SER A 50 -19.51 -3.39 -0.03
N ASP A 51 -18.56 -3.77 0.81
CA ASP A 51 -17.49 -2.88 1.27
C ASP A 51 -16.45 -2.61 0.18
N LEU A 52 -16.26 -3.58 -0.72
CA LEU A 52 -15.31 -3.55 -1.82
C LEU A 52 -15.99 -3.14 -3.12
N ASP A 53 -15.32 -2.30 -3.90
CA ASP A 53 -15.74 -2.03 -5.26
C ASP A 53 -15.19 -3.08 -6.25
N GLU A 54 -15.69 -3.05 -7.48
CA GLU A 54 -15.31 -4.06 -8.47
C GLU A 54 -13.84 -3.97 -8.91
N TRP A 55 -13.20 -2.82 -8.71
CA TRP A 55 -11.79 -2.62 -9.04
C TRP A 55 -10.91 -3.27 -7.97
N ASP A 56 -11.29 -3.14 -6.70
CA ASP A 56 -10.63 -3.81 -5.59
C ASP A 56 -10.81 -5.33 -5.67
N LEU A 57 -12.00 -5.81 -6.06
CA LEU A 57 -12.24 -7.24 -6.33
C LEU A 57 -11.38 -7.75 -7.49
N ALA A 58 -11.25 -6.98 -8.58
CA ALA A 58 -10.39 -7.35 -9.69
C ALA A 58 -8.91 -7.42 -9.27
N ARG A 59 -8.45 -6.49 -8.41
CA ARG A 59 -7.11 -6.51 -7.83
C ARG A 59 -6.89 -7.72 -6.93
N GLN A 60 -7.86 -8.09 -6.10
CA GLN A 60 -7.78 -9.31 -5.29
C GLN A 60 -7.72 -10.59 -6.14
N GLY A 61 -8.57 -10.69 -7.16
CA GLY A 61 -8.55 -11.81 -8.10
C GLY A 61 -7.21 -11.91 -8.85
N HIS A 62 -6.63 -10.78 -9.24
CA HIS A 62 -5.32 -10.75 -9.89
C HIS A 62 -4.19 -11.21 -8.96
N ARG A 63 -4.22 -10.81 -7.68
CA ARG A 63 -3.26 -11.32 -6.68
C ARG A 63 -3.37 -12.83 -6.49
N ALA A 64 -4.59 -13.36 -6.41
CA ALA A 64 -4.80 -14.81 -6.32
C ALA A 64 -4.19 -15.55 -7.53
N PHE A 65 -4.37 -15.02 -8.75
CA PHE A 65 -3.74 -15.56 -9.95
C PHE A 65 -2.21 -15.53 -9.90
N VAL A 66 -1.60 -14.46 -9.37
CA VAL A 66 -0.14 -14.38 -9.19
C VAL A 66 0.35 -15.43 -8.18
N ASP A 67 -0.41 -15.67 -7.12
CA ASP A 67 -0.08 -16.72 -6.15
C ASP A 67 -0.17 -18.13 -6.75
N GLU A 68 -1.14 -18.38 -7.63
CA GLU A 68 -1.20 -19.60 -8.43
C GLU A 68 0.01 -19.74 -9.36
N LEU A 69 0.44 -18.67 -10.04
CA LEU A 69 1.65 -18.68 -10.85
C LEU A 69 2.91 -18.98 -10.03
N ARG A 70 3.01 -18.43 -8.81
CA ARG A 70 4.10 -18.75 -7.87
C ARG A 70 4.08 -20.21 -7.45
N ALA A 71 2.89 -20.77 -7.20
CA ALA A 71 2.73 -22.18 -6.86
C ALA A 71 3.15 -23.08 -8.04
N MET A 72 2.67 -22.78 -9.25
CA MET A 72 3.05 -23.51 -10.47
C MET A 72 4.56 -23.44 -10.71
N PHE A 73 5.17 -22.26 -10.54
CA PHE A 73 6.63 -22.11 -10.65
C PHE A 73 7.38 -23.00 -9.65
N LYS A 74 6.94 -23.01 -8.38
CA LYS A 74 7.56 -23.86 -7.33
C LYS A 74 7.42 -25.34 -7.64
N GLU A 75 6.27 -25.77 -8.15
CA GLU A 75 6.04 -27.15 -8.56
C GLU A 75 6.96 -27.54 -9.71
N GLN A 76 7.01 -26.74 -10.77
CA GLN A 76 7.90 -26.96 -11.92
C GLN A 76 9.37 -26.98 -11.52
N LEU A 77 9.79 -26.06 -10.65
CA LEU A 77 11.15 -26.04 -10.10
C LEU A 77 11.46 -27.31 -9.29
N THR A 78 10.49 -27.81 -8.52
CA THR A 78 10.64 -29.03 -7.72
C THR A 78 10.78 -30.26 -8.63
N TYR A 79 9.95 -30.34 -9.67
CA TYR A 79 10.07 -31.37 -10.70
C TYR A 79 11.45 -31.36 -11.36
N VAL A 80 11.91 -30.21 -11.85
CA VAL A 80 13.23 -30.08 -12.52
C VAL A 80 14.40 -30.39 -11.57
N LYS A 81 14.28 -30.08 -10.29
CA LYS A 81 15.29 -30.44 -9.27
C LYS A 81 15.38 -31.95 -9.04
N GLY A 82 14.28 -32.68 -9.21
CA GLY A 82 14.25 -34.14 -9.09
C GLY A 82 14.85 -34.87 -10.30
N LEU A 83 14.92 -34.20 -11.45
CA LEU A 83 15.51 -34.76 -12.67
C LEU A 83 17.04 -34.78 -12.63
N ARG A 84 17.62 -35.84 -13.20
CA ARG A 84 19.07 -35.89 -13.48
C ARG A 84 19.42 -34.83 -14.51
N PRO A 85 20.66 -34.31 -14.53
CA PRO A 85 21.07 -33.30 -15.51
C PRO A 85 20.81 -33.69 -16.97
N SER A 86 20.95 -34.98 -17.32
CA SER A 86 20.68 -35.51 -18.66
C SER A 86 19.20 -35.56 -19.04
N GLU A 87 18.30 -35.50 -18.06
CA GLU A 87 16.85 -35.57 -18.24
C GLU A 87 16.22 -34.16 -18.33
N ARG A 88 17.02 -33.11 -18.16
CA ARG A 88 16.57 -31.71 -18.25
C ARG A 88 16.49 -31.28 -19.70
N ASP A 89 15.27 -31.25 -20.23
CA ASP A 89 15.02 -30.76 -21.57
C ASP A 89 15.04 -29.21 -21.63
N SER A 90 15.53 -28.70 -22.76
CA SER A 90 15.52 -27.30 -23.14
C SER A 90 14.12 -26.67 -23.06
N ALA A 91 13.08 -27.39 -23.47
CA ALA A 91 11.70 -26.89 -23.42
C ALA A 91 11.21 -26.68 -21.97
N VAL A 92 11.61 -27.56 -21.06
CA VAL A 92 11.27 -27.45 -19.63
C VAL A 92 12.00 -26.27 -19.01
N MET A 93 13.29 -26.09 -19.32
CA MET A 93 14.08 -24.96 -18.83
C MET A 93 13.58 -23.61 -19.38
N ASP A 94 13.14 -23.57 -20.65
CA ASP A 94 12.53 -22.38 -21.26
C ASP A 94 11.20 -22.02 -20.59
N THR A 95 10.32 -23.00 -20.37
CA THR A 95 9.05 -22.81 -19.66
C THR A 95 9.28 -22.32 -18.23
N LEU A 96 10.27 -22.88 -17.54
CA LEU A 96 10.66 -22.44 -16.19
C LEU A 96 11.19 -21.00 -16.19
N SER A 97 12.01 -20.64 -17.17
CA SER A 97 12.56 -19.29 -17.34
C SER A 97 11.46 -18.25 -17.59
N LYS A 98 10.51 -18.56 -18.49
CA LYS A 98 9.36 -17.70 -18.79
C LYS A 98 8.47 -17.52 -17.57
N THR A 99 8.17 -18.60 -16.86
CA THR A 99 7.36 -18.54 -15.63
C THR A 99 8.08 -17.70 -14.56
N ALA A 100 9.39 -17.88 -14.39
CA ALA A 100 10.19 -17.07 -13.47
C ALA A 100 10.19 -15.57 -13.84
N ALA A 101 10.29 -15.25 -15.13
CA ALA A 101 10.26 -13.86 -15.60
C ALA A 101 8.91 -13.19 -15.30
N ILE A 102 7.81 -13.91 -15.49
CA ILE A 102 6.46 -13.41 -15.15
C ILE A 102 6.36 -13.17 -13.64
N VAL A 103 6.74 -14.15 -12.81
CA VAL A 103 6.70 -14.01 -11.33
C VAL A 103 7.55 -12.84 -10.85
N ARG A 104 8.78 -12.68 -11.36
CA ARG A 104 9.65 -11.56 -10.99
C ARG A 104 9.06 -10.21 -11.31
N LYS A 105 8.48 -10.05 -12.51
CA LYS A 105 7.81 -8.81 -12.90
C LYS A 105 6.72 -8.42 -11.90
N TRP A 106 5.99 -9.39 -11.37
CA TRP A 106 4.96 -9.15 -10.36
C TRP A 106 5.53 -8.83 -8.98
N ASP A 107 6.57 -9.54 -8.55
CA ASP A 107 7.27 -9.23 -7.30
C ASP A 107 7.82 -7.79 -7.31
N ASP A 108 8.32 -7.32 -8.45
CA ASP A 108 8.82 -5.95 -8.60
C ASP A 108 7.68 -4.92 -8.49
N ILE A 109 6.51 -5.21 -9.03
CA ILE A 109 5.31 -4.36 -8.90
C ILE A 109 4.83 -4.32 -7.44
N GLU A 110 4.72 -5.46 -6.77
CA GLU A 110 4.32 -5.51 -5.35
C GLU A 110 5.30 -4.78 -4.45
N ARG A 111 6.61 -4.90 -4.73
CA ARG A 111 7.64 -4.12 -4.02
C ARG A 111 7.50 -2.63 -4.27
N ALA A 112 7.21 -2.22 -5.50
CA ALA A 112 6.95 -0.81 -5.81
C ALA A 112 5.70 -0.29 -5.09
N GLU A 113 4.63 -1.10 -4.98
CA GLU A 113 3.45 -0.75 -4.17
C GLU A 113 3.81 -0.60 -2.68
N ALA A 114 4.57 -1.54 -2.12
CA ALA A 114 4.99 -1.51 -0.72
C ALA A 114 5.91 -0.32 -0.41
N ALA A 115 6.85 0.00 -1.32
CA ALA A 115 7.72 1.16 -1.19
C ALA A 115 6.93 2.48 -1.22
N LYS A 116 5.97 2.61 -2.14
CA LYS A 116 5.08 3.77 -2.21
C LYS A 116 4.19 3.90 -0.98
N ALA A 117 3.71 2.78 -0.42
CA ALA A 117 2.93 2.80 0.82
C ALA A 117 3.77 3.27 2.02
N GLN A 118 5.09 3.00 2.03
CA GLN A 118 6.00 3.51 3.04
C GLN A 118 6.36 4.99 2.85
N GLU A 119 6.52 5.47 1.61
CA GLU A 119 6.80 6.89 1.32
C GLU A 119 5.60 7.81 1.62
N VAL A 120 4.37 7.29 1.58
CA VAL A 120 3.14 8.05 1.89
C VAL A 120 2.77 8.01 3.37
N ALA A 121 3.53 7.30 4.22
CA ALA A 121 3.43 7.53 5.65
C ALA A 121 3.88 8.98 5.89
N PRO A 122 2.98 9.90 6.31
CA PRO A 122 3.39 11.28 6.53
C PRO A 122 4.54 11.24 7.50
N GLU A 123 5.62 11.96 7.19
CA GLU A 123 6.69 12.18 8.14
C GLU A 123 6.07 12.94 9.31
N ILE A 124 5.62 12.19 10.31
CA ILE A 124 4.99 12.75 11.50
C ILE A 124 6.09 13.53 12.19
N ASP A 125 5.99 14.85 12.13
CA ASP A 125 6.80 15.74 12.94
C ASP A 125 6.46 15.45 14.41
N ARG A 126 7.20 14.48 14.98
CA ARG A 126 7.01 14.00 16.35
C ARG A 126 7.16 15.14 17.36
N PRO A 127 8.13 16.07 17.20
CA PRO A 127 8.17 17.31 17.97
C PRO A 127 6.87 18.11 17.91
N ALA A 128 6.34 18.40 16.72
CA ALA A 128 5.11 19.18 16.57
C ALA A 128 3.89 18.46 17.15
N LEU A 129 3.78 17.13 16.94
CA LEU A 129 2.69 16.32 17.49
C LEU A 129 2.73 16.29 19.03
N PHE A 130 3.92 16.17 19.62
CA PHE A 130 4.11 16.21 21.07
C PHE A 130 3.67 17.56 21.67
N LEU A 131 4.07 18.66 21.04
CA LEU A 131 3.66 20.00 21.48
C LEU A 131 2.14 20.20 21.35
N GLY A 132 1.54 19.75 20.24
CA GLY A 132 0.09 19.81 20.05
C GLY A 132 -0.68 19.00 21.11
N ASN A 133 -0.18 17.82 21.48
CA ASN A 133 -0.78 17.01 22.55
C ASN A 133 -0.65 17.67 23.93
N LEU A 134 0.49 18.29 24.24
CA LEU A 134 0.67 19.03 25.49
C LEU A 134 -0.24 20.25 25.57
N GLU A 135 -0.39 20.99 24.47
CA GLU A 135 -1.28 22.15 24.40
C GLU A 135 -2.74 21.72 24.59
N TRP A 136 -3.17 20.66 23.91
CA TRP A 136 -4.51 20.10 24.09
C TRP A 136 -4.76 19.67 25.54
N LEU A 137 -3.79 18.99 26.16
CA LEU A 137 -3.89 18.51 27.53
C LEU A 137 -3.93 19.67 28.53
N ALA A 138 -3.14 20.72 28.31
CA ALA A 138 -3.17 21.93 29.12
C ALA A 138 -4.51 22.66 29.03
N ILE A 139 -5.09 22.77 27.82
CA ILE A 139 -6.43 23.35 27.61
C ILE A 139 -7.49 22.51 28.32
N LYS A 140 -7.46 21.18 28.18
CA LYS A 140 -8.43 20.29 28.85
C LYS A 140 -8.31 20.31 30.36
N LEU A 141 -7.10 20.33 30.91
CA LEU A 141 -6.89 20.46 32.35
C LEU A 141 -7.34 21.82 32.86
N ARG A 142 -7.10 22.92 32.13
CA ARG A 142 -7.61 24.23 32.52
C ARG A 142 -9.13 24.22 32.69
N ASP A 143 -9.84 23.54 31.80
CA ASP A 143 -11.30 23.56 31.76
C ASP A 143 -11.94 22.52 32.72
N LEU A 144 -11.26 21.38 32.97
CA LEU A 144 -11.79 20.26 33.77
C LEU A 144 -11.19 20.14 35.17
N ASP A 145 -9.90 20.44 35.34
CA ASP A 145 -9.18 20.31 36.61
C ASP A 145 -8.02 21.34 36.71
N PRO A 146 -8.34 22.58 37.12
CA PRO A 146 -7.36 23.66 37.24
C PRO A 146 -6.25 23.37 38.24
N GLU A 147 -6.50 22.55 39.26
CA GLU A 147 -5.48 22.14 40.23
C GLU A 147 -4.51 21.12 39.60
N GLY A 148 -5.03 20.18 38.80
CA GLY A 148 -4.21 19.29 37.97
C GLY A 148 -3.27 20.04 37.03
N LEU A 149 -3.73 21.16 36.43
CA LEU A 149 -2.88 22.02 35.60
C LEU A 149 -1.74 22.68 36.41
N LYS A 150 -2.00 23.14 37.63
CA LYS A 150 -0.98 23.74 38.50
C LYS A 150 0.08 22.71 38.92
N VAL A 151 -0.33 21.48 39.21
CA VAL A 151 0.58 20.38 39.53
C VAL A 151 1.46 20.04 38.32
N LEU A 152 0.87 19.97 37.12
CA LEU A 152 1.61 19.75 35.88
C LEU A 152 2.64 20.87 35.66
N ALA A 153 2.23 22.13 35.80
CA ALA A 153 3.13 23.29 35.64
C ALA A 153 4.28 23.29 36.65
N ARG A 154 4.01 22.98 37.92
CA ARG A 154 5.03 22.95 38.99
C ARG A 154 6.08 21.87 38.76
N ASN A 155 5.69 20.74 38.17
CA ASN A 155 6.56 19.59 37.97
C ASN A 155 7.13 19.50 36.55
N PHE A 156 6.78 20.45 35.65
CA PHE A 156 7.08 20.34 34.22
C PHE A 156 8.59 20.18 33.95
N ASP A 157 9.42 21.03 34.55
CA ASP A 157 10.88 20.96 34.36
C ASP A 157 11.47 19.63 34.86
N ALA A 158 10.97 19.11 35.98
CA ALA A 158 11.40 17.82 36.51
C ALA A 158 11.01 16.66 35.58
N LEU A 159 9.80 16.69 35.01
CA LEU A 159 9.34 15.72 34.01
C LEU A 159 10.18 15.77 32.73
N ILE A 160 10.56 16.96 32.26
CA ILE A 160 11.41 17.12 31.08
C ILE A 160 12.83 16.61 31.35
N ILE A 161 13.40 16.87 32.52
CA ILE A 161 14.71 16.35 32.92
C ILE A 161 14.68 14.83 32.99
N GLN A 162 13.66 14.26 33.64
CA GLN A 162 13.50 12.81 33.74
C GLN A 162 13.33 12.16 32.36
N PHE A 163 12.46 12.71 31.51
CA PHE A 163 12.28 12.24 30.13
C PHE A 163 13.59 12.26 29.35
N LYS A 164 14.36 13.37 29.42
CA LYS A 164 15.68 13.43 28.78
C LYS A 164 16.62 12.36 29.33
N SER A 165 16.61 12.10 30.64
CA SER A 165 17.48 11.08 31.25
C SER A 165 17.12 9.64 30.83
N GLU A 166 15.84 9.33 30.69
CA GLU A 166 15.35 8.00 30.31
C GLU A 166 15.58 7.71 28.82
N PHE A 167 15.44 8.72 27.96
CA PHE A 167 15.51 8.55 26.51
C PHE A 167 16.83 9.00 25.87
N ALA A 168 17.71 9.72 26.58
CA ALA A 168 19.05 10.06 26.07
C ALA A 168 19.97 8.84 25.89
N ASN A 169 19.68 7.71 26.54
CA ASN A 169 20.44 6.46 26.44
C ASN A 169 19.81 5.43 25.49
N SER A 170 18.72 5.76 24.78
CA SER A 170 18.01 4.83 23.89
C SER A 170 18.48 4.94 22.42
N LYS A 171 19.77 5.21 22.20
CA LYS A 171 20.41 5.16 20.88
C LYS A 171 21.24 3.90 20.72
#